data_AF-A0A1H3MVL6-F1
#
_entry.id   AF-A0A1H3MVL6-F1
#
_cell.length_a   1.000
_cell.length_b   1.000
_cell.length_c   1.000
_cell.angle_alpha   90.00
_cell.angle_beta   90.00
_cell.angle_gamma   90.00
#
_symmetry.space_group_name_H-M   'P 1'
#
loop_
_entity.id
_entity.type
_entity.pdbx_description
1 polymer ?
#
loop_
_entity_poly.entity_id
_entity_poly.type
_entity_poly.pdbx_seq_one_letter_code
_entity_poly.pdbx_strand_id
1 'polypeptide(L)' 'MEVTTAGMSDQIPEKLIADWWQVVAEHRTRNGICLVCGVRKCRPRAEAFAQLVVHDLFLPGGAGPSYSPAPPPASTT' A
#
# COMPACT_ATOMS: atom_id res chain seq x y z
N MET A 1 -5.00 -42.73 5.18
CA MET A 1 -5.81 -41.96 6.14
C MET A 1 -5.45 -40.51 5.93
N GLU A 2 -6.25 -39.81 5.15
CA GLU A 2 -6.01 -38.44 4.71
C GLU A 2 -6.67 -37.50 5.74
N VAL A 3 -5.82 -36.90 6.57
CA VAL A 3 -6.16 -35.90 7.57
C VAL A 3 -4.99 -34.91 7.43
N THR A 4 -5.14 -33.64 7.09
CA THR A 4 -5.81 -32.64 7.91
C THR A 4 -5.78 -31.29 7.16
N THR A 5 -6.96 -30.69 7.02
CA THR A 5 -7.26 -29.25 7.12
C THR A 5 -6.37 -28.23 6.37
N ALA A 6 -6.94 -27.70 5.28
CA ALA A 6 -6.98 -26.27 4.95
C ALA A 6 -5.99 -25.34 5.71
N GLY A 7 -4.74 -25.28 5.26
CA GLY A 7 -3.78 -24.24 5.64
C GLY A 7 -3.99 -22.93 4.88
N MET A 8 -5.22 -22.43 4.81
CA MET A 8 -5.60 -21.27 3.99
C MET A 8 -5.94 -20.00 4.80
N SER A 9 -5.66 -19.96 6.11
CA SER A 9 -6.33 -19.02 7.03
C SER A 9 -5.46 -17.99 7.78
N ASP A 10 -4.21 -17.73 7.39
CA ASP A 10 -3.43 -16.67 8.06
C ASP A 10 -2.47 -15.87 7.16
N GLN A 11 -2.55 -16.04 5.84
CA GLN A 11 -1.72 -15.27 4.91
C GLN A 11 -2.60 -14.26 4.20
N ILE A 12 -2.42 -12.98 4.55
CA ILE A 12 -2.95 -11.87 3.75
C ILE A 12 -2.52 -12.14 2.30
N PRO A 13 -3.46 -12.25 1.34
CA PRO A 13 -3.09 -12.55 -0.02
C PRO A 13 -2.15 -11.47 -0.55
N GLU A 14 -1.00 -11.85 -1.11
CA GLU A 14 0.03 -10.90 -1.58
C GLU A 14 -0.53 -9.87 -2.57
N LYS A 15 -1.53 -10.27 -3.37
CA LYS A 15 -2.28 -9.39 -4.27
C LYS A 15 -2.96 -8.23 -3.51
N LEU A 16 -3.47 -8.49 -2.32
CA LEU A 16 -4.14 -7.48 -1.49
C LEU A 16 -3.14 -6.50 -0.88
N ILE A 17 -1.96 -7.00 -0.48
CA ILE A 17 -0.83 -6.15 -0.04
C ILE A 17 -0.40 -5.22 -1.18
N ALA A 18 -0.24 -5.77 -2.39
CA ALA A 18 0.12 -5.02 -3.59
C ALA A 18 -0.95 -3.95 -3.92
N ASP A 19 -2.22 -4.28 -3.79
CA ASP A 19 -3.34 -3.35 -4.00
C ASP A 19 -3.28 -2.17 -3.03
N TRP A 20 -3.05 -2.42 -1.73
CA TRP A 20 -2.89 -1.36 -0.74
C TRP A 20 -1.70 -0.45 -1.05
N TRP A 21 -0.56 -1.02 -1.41
CA TRP A 21 0.61 -0.24 -1.84
C TRP A 21 0.32 0.60 -3.09
N GLN A 22 -0.41 0.05 -4.05
CA GLN A 22 -0.82 0.75 -5.26
C GLN A 22 -1.74 1.93 -4.92
N VAL A 23 -2.74 1.75 -4.05
CA VAL A 23 -3.64 2.82 -3.59
C VAL A 23 -2.86 3.93 -2.89
N VAL A 24 -1.92 3.59 -2.01
CA VAL A 24 -1.07 4.59 -1.33
C VAL A 24 -0.19 5.35 -2.31
N ALA A 25 0.33 4.67 -3.34
CA ALA A 25 1.18 5.27 -4.37
C ALA A 25 0.41 6.15 -5.36
N GLU A 26 -0.80 5.75 -5.74
CA GLU A 26 -1.68 6.50 -6.65
C GLU A 26 -2.21 7.77 -5.96
N HIS A 27 -2.72 7.63 -4.74
CA HIS A 27 -3.29 8.74 -3.97
C HIS A 27 -2.24 9.59 -3.22
N ARG A 28 -1.04 9.78 -3.78
CA ARG A 28 0.02 10.61 -3.18
C ARG A 28 -0.49 12.00 -2.82
N THR A 29 0.00 12.50 -1.69
CA THR A 29 -0.28 13.87 -1.24
C THR A 29 0.87 14.81 -1.55
N ARG A 30 0.56 15.96 -2.14
CA ARG A 30 1.46 17.12 -2.27
C ARG A 30 0.89 18.26 -1.44
N ASN A 31 1.69 18.87 -0.57
CA ASN A 31 1.24 19.91 0.37
C ASN A 31 0.01 19.50 1.21
N GLY A 32 -0.07 18.21 1.57
CA GLY A 32 -1.18 17.67 2.34
C GLY A 32 -2.49 17.49 1.55
N ILE A 33 -2.49 17.70 0.23
CA ILE A 33 -3.66 17.49 -0.66
C ILE A 33 -3.38 16.30 -1.56
N CYS A 34 -4.33 15.38 -1.69
CA CYS A 34 -4.22 14.24 -2.60
C CYS A 34 -4.29 14.71 -4.05
N LEU A 35 -3.33 14.27 -4.87
CA LEU A 35 -3.25 14.65 -6.28
C LEU A 35 -4.40 14.07 -7.13
N VAL A 36 -4.98 12.95 -6.70
CA VAL A 36 -6.08 12.28 -7.41
C VAL A 36 -7.44 12.80 -6.95
N CYS A 37 -7.66 12.90 -5.65
CA CYS A 37 -8.97 13.29 -5.10
C CYS A 37 -9.13 14.81 -4.90
N GLY A 38 -8.05 15.60 -4.91
CA GLY A 38 -8.08 17.03 -4.63
C GLY A 38 -8.42 17.41 -3.18
N VAL A 39 -8.54 16.43 -2.27
CA VAL A 39 -8.90 16.65 -0.86
C VAL A 39 -7.71 16.43 0.08
N ARG A 40 -7.74 17.09 1.25
CA ARG A 40 -6.72 16.88 2.30
C ARG A 40 -6.83 15.53 2.99
N LYS A 41 -8.05 15.02 3.18
CA LYS A 41 -8.32 13.73 3.82
C LYS A 41 -8.71 12.70 2.77
N CYS A 42 -7.72 12.12 2.10
CA CYS A 42 -7.95 11.06 1.12
C CYS A 42 -8.26 9.75 1.84
N ARG A 43 -9.56 9.40 1.87
CA ARG A 43 -10.04 8.17 2.50
C ARG A 43 -9.40 6.90 1.92
N PRO A 44 -9.34 6.66 0.59
CA PRO A 44 -8.78 5.41 0.07
C PRO A 44 -7.31 5.23 0.47
N ARG A 45 -6.51 6.32 0.45
CA ARG A 45 -5.14 6.28 0.96
C ARG A 45 -5.07 5.97 2.45
N ALA A 46 -5.89 6.62 3.27
CA ALA A 46 -5.87 6.41 4.71
C ALA A 46 -6.28 4.98 5.07
N GLU A 47 -7.25 4.42 4.36
CA GLU A 47 -7.73 3.05 4.56
C GLU A 47 -6.65 2.03 4.17
N ALA A 48 -6.06 2.15 2.97
CA ALA A 48 -4.97 1.28 2.53
C ALA A 48 -3.72 1.38 3.43
N PHE A 49 -3.37 2.60 3.86
CA PHE A 49 -2.27 2.81 4.80
C PHE A 49 -2.55 2.16 6.17
N ALA A 50 -3.78 2.28 6.68
CA ALA A 50 -4.17 1.63 7.92
C ALA A 50 -4.05 0.10 7.83
N GLN A 51 -4.42 -0.50 6.70
CA GLN A 51 -4.23 -1.95 6.47
C GLN A 51 -2.75 -2.34 6.52
N LEU A 52 -1.88 -1.58 5.84
CA LEU A 52 -0.44 -1.83 5.86
C LEU A 52 0.14 -1.75 7.28
N VAL A 53 -0.32 -0.81 8.11
CA VAL A 53 0.11 -0.66 9.50
C VAL A 53 -0.43 -1.79 10.38
N VAL A 54 -1.72 -2.13 10.26
CA VAL A 54 -2.36 -3.20 11.05
C VAL A 54 -1.68 -4.55 10.81
N HIS A 55 -1.18 -4.79 9.61
CA HIS A 55 -0.47 -6.01 9.24
C HIS A 55 1.05 -5.94 9.42
N ASP A 56 1.58 -4.89 10.06
CA ASP A 56 3.04 -4.64 10.27
C ASP A 56 3.85 -4.62 8.96
N LEU A 57 3.18 -4.41 7.82
CA LEU A 57 3.80 -4.34 6.49
C LEU A 57 4.47 -2.98 6.24
N PHE A 58 4.25 -2.03 7.15
CA PHE A 58 4.86 -0.71 7.13
C PHE A 58 6.07 -0.68 8.07
N LEU A 59 7.20 -1.29 7.66
CA LEU A 59 8.44 -1.29 8.43
C LEU A 59 9.03 0.14 8.51
N PRO A 60 9.17 0.75 9.71
CA PRO A 60 9.74 2.09 9.88
C PRO A 60 11.27 2.15 9.70
N GLY A 61 11.90 1.12 9.12
CA GLY A 61 13.34 1.02 8.93
C GLY A 61 13.71 -0.04 7.90
N GLY A 62 13.52 0.26 6.62
CA GLY A 62 14.29 -0.32 5.52
C GLY A 62 14.37 -1.85 5.42
N ALA A 63 13.26 -2.54 5.16
CA ALA A 63 13.28 -3.88 4.56
C ALA A 63 11.93 -4.29 3.92
N GLY A 64 11.06 -3.34 3.57
CA GLY A 64 9.99 -3.65 2.62
C GLY A 64 10.62 -3.98 1.26
N PRO A 65 10.00 -4.82 0.41
CA PRO A 65 10.44 -4.94 -0.98
C PRO A 65 10.61 -3.54 -1.52
N SER A 66 11.75 -3.29 -2.18
CA SER A 66 12.18 -1.98 -2.68
C SER A 66 11.19 -1.44 -3.72
N TYR A 67 9.99 -1.07 -3.29
CA TYR A 67 9.07 -0.21 -4.00
C TYR A 67 9.58 1.20 -3.76
N SER A 68 10.69 1.49 -4.43
CA SER A 68 11.09 2.86 -4.67
C SER A 68 9.92 3.51 -5.41
N PRO A 69 9.22 4.49 -4.82
CA PRO A 69 8.19 5.21 -5.54
C PRO A 69 8.87 5.83 -6.75
N ALA A 70 8.64 5.29 -7.94
CA ALA A 70 9.24 5.79 -9.17
C ALA A 70 9.11 7.33 -9.16
N PRO A 71 10.21 8.08 -9.37
CA PRO A 71 10.11 9.52 -9.51
C PRO A 71 9.14 9.79 -10.67
N PRO A 72 8.29 10.83 -10.57
CA PRO A 72 7.43 11.19 -11.70
C PRO A 72 8.30 11.35 -12.95
N PRO A 73 7.82 10.96 -14.15
CA PRO A 73 8.58 11.19 -15.37
C PRO A 73 8.93 12.68 -15.42
N ALA A 74 10.22 12.99 -15.46
CA ALA A 74 10.69 14.35 -15.59
C ALA A 74 9.99 14.96 -16.80
N SER A 75 9.17 15.98 -16.56
CA SER A 75 8.58 16.75 -17.65
C SER A 75 9.72 17.50 -18.34
N THR A 76 10.25 16.90 -19.40
CA THR A 76 11.19 17.54 -20.31
C THR A 76 10.44 18.69 -21.00
N THR A 77 10.92 19.91 -20.78
CA THR A 77 10.66 21.11 -21.59
C THR A 77 12.01 21.61 -22.05
#